data_AF-Q9XDG5-F1
#
_entry.id   AF-Q9XDG5-F1
#
_cell.length_a   1.000
_cell.length_b   1.000
_cell.length_c   1.000
_cell.angle_alpha   90.00
_cell.angle_beta   90.00
_cell.angle_gamma   90.00
#
_symmetry.space_group_name_H-M   'P 1'
#
loop_
_entity.id
_entity.type
_entity.pdbx_description
1 polymer ?
#
loop_
_entity_poly.entity_id
_entity_poly.type
_entity_poly.pdbx_seq_one_letter_code
_entity_poly.pdbx_strand_id
1 'polypeptide(L)'
;MKSVSRLHEALATGKYKFVLRTDIKGYYRHIRKEQLRKQITHNITDGRVRYLAEQYLYYCIDDGGEIHTPETGMPGGCALSPLMGGSLLYHIDAEFNSKEDIYYARYMDGFILLAGTRWRLRQSVARFNEFPDRGGFK
;
A
#
# COMPACT_ATOMS: atom_id res chain seq x y z
N MET A 1 -8.03 -17.02 -10.30
CA MET A 1 -6.74 -16.52 -9.77
C MET A 1 -5.76 -16.19 -10.90
N LYS A 2 -5.90 -15.06 -11.59
CA LYS A 2 -5.02 -14.69 -12.72
C LYS A 2 -3.63 -14.21 -12.26
N SER A 3 -3.53 -13.60 -11.08
CA SER A 3 -2.29 -13.00 -10.55
C SER A 3 -1.25 -14.06 -10.16
N VAL A 4 -1.68 -15.13 -9.51
CA VAL A 4 -0.80 -16.25 -9.12
C VAL A 4 -0.27 -16.98 -10.36
N SER A 5 -1.12 -17.17 -11.38
CA SER A 5 -0.70 -17.73 -12.68
C SER A 5 0.40 -16.88 -13.32
N ARG A 6 0.21 -15.57 -13.38
CA ARG A 6 1.22 -14.64 -13.95
C ARG A 6 2.54 -14.66 -13.19
N LEU A 7 2.49 -14.75 -11.85
CA LEU A 7 3.70 -14.84 -11.05
C LEU A 7 4.43 -16.17 -11.32
N HIS A 8 3.67 -17.27 -11.40
CA HIS A 8 4.21 -18.58 -11.72
C HIS A 8 4.83 -18.61 -13.13
N GLU A 9 4.16 -18.06 -14.13
CA GLU A 9 4.67 -17.89 -15.49
C GLU A 9 5.97 -17.05 -15.49
N ALA A 10 6.01 -15.93 -14.77
CA ALA A 10 7.20 -15.11 -14.65
C ALA A 10 8.38 -15.87 -14.05
N LEU A 11 8.16 -16.66 -12.99
CA LEU A 11 9.19 -17.52 -12.39
C LEU A 11 9.64 -18.64 -13.35
N ALA A 12 8.70 -19.24 -14.08
CA ALA A 12 8.97 -20.33 -15.01
C ALA A 12 9.87 -19.90 -16.20
N THR A 13 9.93 -18.61 -16.53
CA THR A 13 10.83 -18.10 -17.58
C THR A 13 12.33 -18.30 -17.25
N GLY A 14 12.69 -18.51 -15.99
CA GLY A 14 14.09 -18.57 -15.53
C GLY A 14 14.85 -17.23 -15.61
N LYS A 15 14.20 -16.16 -16.10
CA LYS A 15 14.78 -14.80 -16.21
C LYS A 15 15.06 -14.18 -14.83
N TYR A 16 14.22 -14.48 -13.85
CA TYR A 16 14.30 -13.92 -12.51
C TYR A 16 14.88 -14.95 -11.53
N LYS A 17 16.06 -14.66 -10.98
CA LYS A 17 16.78 -15.55 -10.07
C LYS A 17 16.68 -15.12 -8.60
N PHE A 18 16.21 -13.90 -8.36
CA PHE A 18 16.15 -13.31 -7.03
C PHE A 18 14.75 -12.78 -6.75
N VAL A 19 14.29 -13.00 -5.52
CA VAL A 19 12.94 -12.63 -5.06
C VAL A 19 13.05 -11.80 -3.80
N LEU A 20 12.28 -10.71 -3.77
CA LEU A 20 11.96 -9.97 -2.55
C LEU A 20 10.47 -10.15 -2.28
N ARG A 21 10.15 -10.68 -1.11
CA ARG A 21 8.80 -10.67 -0.55
C ARG A 21 8.83 -9.84 0.72
N THR A 22 7.98 -8.82 0.80
CA THR A 22 7.89 -7.95 1.97
C THR A 22 6.46 -7.48 2.16
N ASP A 23 6.10 -7.13 3.39
CA ASP A 23 4.86 -6.44 3.74
C ASP A 23 5.17 -5.16 4.52
N ILE A 24 4.14 -4.34 4.78
CA ILE A 24 4.26 -3.17 5.65
C ILE A 24 3.74 -3.54 7.03
N LYS A 25 4.65 -3.59 8.01
CA LYS A 25 4.30 -3.94 9.38
C LYS A 25 3.22 -3.01 9.93
N GLY A 26 2.09 -3.60 10.32
CA GLY A 26 0.96 -2.87 10.90
C GLY A 26 0.36 -1.82 9.97
N TYR A 27 0.41 -2.07 8.65
CA TYR A 27 -0.07 -1.18 7.60
C TYR A 27 -1.32 -0.36 7.96
N TYR A 28 -2.43 -1.02 8.31
CA TYR A 28 -3.69 -0.33 8.63
C TYR A 28 -3.63 0.50 9.91
N ARG A 29 -2.77 0.15 10.87
CA ARG A 29 -2.64 0.85 12.16
C ARG A 29 -1.79 2.11 12.05
N HIS A 30 -0.78 2.10 11.16
CA HIS A 30 0.26 3.13 11.11
C HIS A 30 0.04 4.20 10.01
N ILE A 31 -1.08 4.15 9.29
CA ILE A 31 -1.41 5.14 8.25
C ILE A 31 -1.69 6.51 8.87
N ARG A 32 -1.00 7.55 8.40
CA ARG A 32 -1.32 8.94 8.76
C ARG A 32 -2.59 9.42 8.05
N LYS A 33 -3.61 9.76 8.84
CA LYS A 33 -4.92 10.23 8.34
C LYS A 33 -4.81 11.45 7.44
N GLU A 34 -3.92 12.39 7.77
CA GLU A 34 -3.63 13.59 6.97
C GLU A 34 -3.21 13.28 5.53
N GLN A 35 -2.42 12.22 5.32
CA GLN A 35 -1.94 11.87 3.99
C GLN A 35 -3.08 11.33 3.12
N LEU A 36 -3.93 10.49 3.73
CA LEU A 36 -5.11 9.98 3.05
C LEU A 36 -6.13 11.08 2.78
N ARG A 37 -6.34 12.01 3.73
CA ARG A 37 -7.19 13.20 3.53
C ARG A 37 -6.69 14.03 2.35
N LYS A 38 -5.38 14.31 2.26
CA LYS A 38 -4.79 15.04 1.12
C LYS A 38 -5.04 14.34 -0.22
N GLN A 39 -4.88 13.02 -0.29
CA GLN A 39 -5.18 12.26 -1.51
C GLN A 39 -6.66 12.32 -1.89
N ILE A 40 -7.56 12.19 -0.91
CA ILE A 40 -9.01 12.29 -1.13
C ILE A 40 -9.38 13.67 -1.65
N THR A 41 -8.90 14.74 -1.00
CA THR A 41 -9.18 16.12 -1.42
C THR A 41 -8.61 16.43 -2.80
N HIS A 42 -7.47 15.84 -3.17
CA HIS A 42 -6.89 16.04 -4.49
C HIS A 42 -7.70 15.34 -5.61
N ASN A 43 -8.17 14.10 -5.37
CA ASN A 43 -8.79 13.28 -6.42
C ASN A 43 -10.33 13.42 -6.49
N ILE A 44 -11.00 13.71 -5.39
CA ILE A 44 -12.45 13.85 -5.33
C ILE A 44 -12.78 15.34 -5.28
N THR A 45 -13.64 15.85 -6.15
CA THR A 45 -14.04 17.28 -6.18
C THR A 45 -15.33 17.58 -5.41
N ASP A 46 -16.24 16.60 -5.30
CA ASP A 46 -17.52 16.76 -4.58
C ASP A 46 -17.30 16.89 -3.06
N GLY A 47 -17.70 18.02 -2.49
CA GLY A 47 -17.56 18.32 -1.06
C GLY A 47 -18.34 17.37 -0.14
N ARG A 48 -19.47 16.81 -0.60
CA ARG A 48 -20.29 15.88 0.21
C ARG A 48 -19.58 14.55 0.36
N VAL A 49 -18.97 14.06 -0.72
CA VAL A 49 -18.19 12.81 -0.69
C VAL A 49 -16.94 12.98 0.17
N ARG A 50 -16.26 14.14 0.08
CA ARG A 50 -15.13 14.46 0.96
C ARG A 50 -15.54 14.44 2.44
N TYR A 51 -16.69 15.03 2.77
CA TYR A 51 -17.20 15.04 4.14
C TYR A 51 -17.47 13.62 4.67
N LEU A 52 -18.10 12.75 3.86
CA LEU A 52 -18.30 11.35 4.23
C LEU A 52 -16.98 10.59 4.40
N ALA A 53 -16.00 10.86 3.54
CA ALA A 53 -14.68 10.25 3.65
C ALA A 53 -13.92 10.74 4.90
N GLU A 54 -14.10 12.00 5.31
CA GLU A 54 -13.58 12.51 6.58
C GLU A 54 -14.23 11.83 7.78
N GLN A 55 -15.56 11.65 7.78
CA GLN A 55 -16.25 10.89 8.84
C GLN A 55 -15.71 9.46 8.94
N TYR A 56 -15.46 8.80 7.81
CA TYR A 56 -14.79 7.49 7.76
C TYR A 56 -13.36 7.52 8.32
N LEU A 57 -12.58 8.56 8.00
CA LEU A 57 -11.20 8.73 8.50
C LEU A 57 -11.14 8.95 10.01
N TYR A 58 -12.09 9.71 10.55
CA TYR A 58 -12.19 10.03 11.98
C TYR A 58 -13.23 9.15 12.69
N TYR A 59 -13.18 7.85 12.40
CA TYR A 59 -13.98 6.84 13.08
C TYR A 59 -13.64 6.73 14.57
N CYS A 60 -14.62 6.33 15.38
CA CYS A 60 -14.44 5.99 16.78
C CYS A 60 -14.33 4.48 16.97
N ILE A 61 -13.57 4.07 17.99
CA ILE A 61 -13.51 2.71 18.48
C ILE A 61 -14.09 2.71 19.90
N ASP A 62 -14.87 1.69 20.22
CA ASP A 62 -15.27 1.35 21.58
C ASP A 62 -14.32 0.26 22.09
N ASP A 63 -13.58 0.57 23.15
CA ASP A 63 -12.73 -0.38 23.86
C ASP A 63 -13.23 -0.53 25.30
N GLY A 64 -14.05 -1.54 25.56
CA GLY A 64 -14.57 -1.84 26.89
C GLY A 64 -15.47 -0.75 27.50
N GLY A 65 -16.15 0.05 26.67
CA GLY A 65 -17.00 1.18 27.09
C GLY A 65 -16.32 2.54 26.98
N GLU A 66 -15.01 2.59 26.65
CA GLU A 66 -14.30 3.84 26.37
C GLU A 66 -14.31 4.14 24.87
N ILE A 67 -15.07 5.17 24.47
CA ILE A 67 -15.14 5.61 23.08
C ILE A 67 -14.04 6.63 22.82
N HIS A 68 -13.14 6.32 21.89
CA HIS A 68 -12.10 7.25 21.47
C HIS A 68 -11.88 7.22 19.96
N THR A 69 -11.34 8.32 19.43
CA THR A 69 -10.94 8.43 18.02
C THR A 69 -9.45 8.14 17.90
N PRO A 70 -9.03 7.09 17.17
CA PRO A 70 -7.61 6.81 17.00
C PRO A 70 -6.88 7.97 16.31
N GLU A 71 -5.68 8.31 16.77
CA GLU A 71 -4.87 9.36 16.12
C GLU A 71 -4.39 8.95 14.72
N THR A 72 -4.11 7.66 14.54
CA THR A 72 -3.59 7.08 13.31
C THR A 72 -4.34 5.82 12.91
N GLY A 73 -4.15 5.40 11.68
CA GLY A 73 -4.71 4.19 11.11
C GLY A 73 -6.09 4.38 10.46
N MET A 74 -6.61 3.27 9.96
CA MET A 74 -7.90 3.16 9.28
C MET A 74 -8.78 2.12 9.98
N PRO A 75 -10.12 2.24 9.89
CA PRO A 75 -11.01 1.29 10.54
C PRO A 75 -10.82 -0.12 9.96
N GLY A 76 -10.48 -1.08 10.82
CA GLY A 76 -10.45 -2.50 10.47
C GLY A 76 -11.87 -3.02 10.33
N GLY A 77 -12.24 -3.50 9.14
CA GLY A 77 -13.59 -4.04 8.89
C GLY A 77 -14.50 -3.14 8.04
N CYS A 78 -14.05 -1.95 7.63
CA CYS A 78 -14.77 -1.16 6.64
C CYS A 78 -14.42 -1.60 5.21
N ALA A 79 -15.43 -1.72 4.35
CA ALA A 79 -15.24 -2.07 2.93
C ALA A 79 -14.46 -1.00 2.14
N LEU A 80 -14.37 0.23 2.64
CA LEU A 80 -13.59 1.31 2.03
C LEU A 80 -12.09 1.18 2.32
N SER A 81 -11.69 0.51 3.40
CA SER A 81 -10.29 0.45 3.86
C SER A 81 -9.33 -0.15 2.82
N PRO A 82 -9.67 -1.24 2.11
CA PRO A 82 -8.81 -1.77 1.04
C PRO A 82 -8.61 -0.79 -0.12
N LEU A 83 -9.66 -0.04 -0.50
CA LEU A 83 -9.58 0.94 -1.58
C LEU A 83 -8.69 2.12 -1.19
N MET A 84 -8.90 2.65 0.01
CA MET A 84 -8.12 3.77 0.54
C MET A 84 -6.65 3.40 0.71
N GLY A 85 -6.37 2.21 1.25
CA GLY A 85 -5.01 1.70 1.34
C GLY A 85 -4.38 1.48 -0.05
N GLY A 86 -5.14 0.89 -0.97
CA GLY A 86 -4.73 0.72 -2.37
C GLY A 86 -4.29 2.03 -3.02
N SER A 87 -5.07 3.09 -2.85
CA SER A 87 -4.76 4.46 -3.34
C SER A 87 -3.48 5.00 -2.72
N LEU A 88 -3.29 4.83 -1.41
CA LEU A 88 -2.10 5.32 -0.73
C LEU A 88 -0.82 4.73 -1.31
N LEU A 89 -0.85 3.44 -1.69
CA LEU A 89 0.29 2.71 -2.25
C LEU A 89 0.44 2.84 -3.78
N TYR A 90 -0.46 3.57 -4.45
CA TYR A 90 -0.44 3.69 -5.91
C TYR A 90 0.86 4.27 -6.47
N HIS A 91 1.51 5.18 -5.74
CA HIS A 91 2.80 5.74 -6.15
C HIS A 91 3.92 4.69 -6.21
N ILE A 92 3.89 3.70 -5.33
CA ILE A 92 4.82 2.56 -5.34
C ILE A 92 4.52 1.68 -6.55
N ASP A 93 3.24 1.42 -6.82
CA ASP A 93 2.81 0.67 -8.00
C ASP A 93 3.28 1.35 -9.29
N ALA A 94 3.11 2.67 -9.41
CA ALA A 94 3.55 3.44 -10.58
C ALA A 94 5.07 3.36 -10.78
N GLU A 95 5.85 3.47 -9.71
CA GLU A 95 7.31 3.42 -9.82
C GLU A 95 7.81 2.03 -10.26
N PHE A 96 7.35 0.95 -9.61
CA PHE A 96 7.86 -0.39 -9.93
C PHE A 96 7.29 -0.97 -11.23
N ASN A 97 6.05 -0.64 -11.60
CA ASN A 97 5.51 -1.07 -12.91
C ASN A 97 6.22 -0.41 -14.10
N SER A 98 6.90 0.72 -13.90
CA SER A 98 7.67 1.38 -14.97
C SER A 98 9.05 0.74 -15.24
N LYS A 99 9.48 -0.23 -14.42
CA LYS A 99 10.82 -0.84 -14.53
C LYS A 99 10.76 -2.17 -15.27
N GLU A 100 11.28 -2.22 -16.49
CA GLU A 100 11.24 -3.42 -17.36
C GLU A 100 12.10 -4.60 -16.86
N ASP A 101 13.10 -4.33 -16.02
CA ASP A 101 14.04 -5.31 -15.49
C ASP A 101 13.56 -5.97 -14.18
N ILE A 102 12.39 -5.59 -13.69
CA ILE A 102 11.77 -6.08 -12.46
C ILE A 102 10.36 -6.57 -12.77
N TYR A 103 10.02 -7.75 -12.26
CA TYR A 103 8.62 -8.16 -12.19
C TYR A 103 8.05 -7.69 -10.85
N TYR A 104 6.93 -6.96 -10.89
CA TYR A 104 6.27 -6.44 -9.71
C TYR A 104 4.86 -7.02 -9.57
N ALA A 105 4.51 -7.47 -8.37
CA ALA A 105 3.16 -7.84 -8.01
C ALA A 105 2.85 -7.40 -6.58
N ARG A 106 1.63 -6.91 -6.35
CA ARG A 106 1.14 -6.51 -5.03
C ARG A 106 -0.22 -7.13 -4.75
N TYR A 107 -0.44 -7.48 -3.49
CA TYR A 107 -1.75 -7.79 -2.94
C TYR A 107 -1.89 -7.10 -1.58
N MET A 108 -2.79 -6.12 -1.49
CA MET A 108 -2.91 -5.23 -0.33
C MET A 108 -1.55 -4.59 0.02
N ASP A 109 -1.04 -4.81 1.22
CA ASP A 109 0.26 -4.37 1.72
C ASP A 109 1.40 -5.39 1.47
N GLY A 110 1.10 -6.54 0.86
CA GLY A 110 2.09 -7.53 0.47
C GLY A 110 2.66 -7.27 -0.91
N PHE A 111 3.99 -7.19 -1.00
CA PHE A 111 4.74 -6.91 -2.22
C PHE A 111 5.62 -8.09 -2.61
N ILE A 112 5.71 -8.35 -3.92
CA ILE A 112 6.61 -9.32 -4.53
C ILE A 112 7.35 -8.62 -5.66
N LEU A 113 8.68 -8.63 -5.58
CA LEU A 113 9.56 -8.17 -6.64
C LEU A 113 10.47 -9.31 -7.08
N LEU A 114 10.55 -9.55 -8.39
CA LEU A 114 11.49 -10.49 -8.99
C LEU A 114 12.53 -9.74 -9.81
N ALA A 115 13.80 -10.12 -9.68
CA ALA A 115 14.91 -9.51 -10.41
C ALA A 115 15.85 -10.57 -11.00
N GLY A 116 16.44 -10.27 -12.15
CA GLY A 116 17.43 -11.15 -12.78
C GLY A 116 18.78 -11.17 -12.06
N THR A 117 19.15 -10.08 -11.38
CA THR A 117 20.43 -9.94 -10.67
C THR A 117 20.26 -9.51 -9.22
N ARG A 118 21.20 -9.93 -8.36
CA ARG A 118 21.21 -9.57 -6.94
C ARG A 118 21.37 -8.07 -6.71
N TRP A 119 22.16 -7.41 -7.55
CA TRP A 119 22.39 -5.97 -7.46
C TRP A 119 21.10 -5.18 -7.71
N ARG A 120 20.32 -5.59 -8.71
CA ARG A 120 19.05 -4.94 -9.02
C ARG A 120 17.98 -5.17 -7.95
N LEU A 121 17.96 -6.35 -7.36
CA LEU A 121 17.12 -6.60 -6.18
C LEU A 121 17.51 -5.68 -5.01
N ARG A 122 18.81 -5.53 -4.72
CA ARG A 122 19.28 -4.64 -3.64
C ARG A 122 18.91 -3.18 -3.86
N GLN A 123 19.03 -2.67 -5.09
CA GLN A 123 18.57 -1.32 -5.41
C GLN A 123 17.07 -1.17 -5.24
N SER A 124 16.30 -2.19 -5.61
CA SER A 124 14.85 -2.20 -5.41
C SER A 124 14.48 -2.20 -3.93
N VAL A 125 15.20 -2.96 -3.10
CA VAL A 125 15.04 -2.95 -1.62
C VAL A 125 15.37 -1.57 -1.04
N ALA A 126 16.50 -0.99 -1.43
CA ALA A 126 16.91 0.33 -0.95
C ALA A 126 15.84 1.38 -1.30
N ARG A 127 15.36 1.35 -2.54
CA ARG A 127 14.29 2.23 -3.01
C ARG A 127 12.97 1.98 -2.31
N PHE A 128 12.63 0.72 -2.06
CA PHE A 128 11.42 0.34 -1.33
C PHE A 128 11.42 0.94 0.09
N ASN A 129 12.56 0.89 0.77
CA ASN A 129 12.71 1.43 2.13
C ASN A 129 12.64 2.97 2.20
N GLU A 130 12.73 3.70 1.09
CA GLU A 130 12.49 5.15 1.06
C GLU A 130 10.99 5.51 1.08
N PHE A 131 10.11 4.57 0.69
CA PHE A 131 8.67 4.86 0.60
C PHE A 131 7.98 4.99 1.95
N PRO A 132 8.28 4.22 3.01
CA PRO A 132 7.70 4.45 4.33
C PRO A 132 7.88 5.91 4.81
N ASP A 133 9.07 6.48 4.58
CA ASP A 133 9.41 7.86 4.96
C ASP A 133 8.65 8.90 4.12
N ARG A 134 8.42 8.63 2.83
CA ARG A 134 7.65 9.50 1.92
C ARG A 134 6.12 9.25 1.94
N GLY A 135 5.71 8.07 2.39
CA GLY A 135 4.36 7.51 2.25
C GLY A 135 3.46 7.70 3.48
N GLY A 136 3.99 8.32 4.53
CA GLY A 136 3.20 8.70 5.70
C GLY A 136 2.88 7.54 6.63
N PHE A 137 3.77 6.57 6.73
CA PHE A 137 3.72 5.55 7.77
C PHE A 137 4.54 6.05 8.97
N LYS A 138 4.16 5.71 10.20
CA LYS A 138 4.90 6.06 11.42
C LYS A 138 5.24 4.81 12.20
#